data_AF-A0A0F9N035-F1
#
_entry.id   AF-A0A0F9N035-F1
#
_cell.length_a   1.000
_cell.length_b   1.000
_cell.length_c   1.000
_cell.angle_alpha   90.00
_cell.angle_beta   90.00
_cell.angle_gamma   90.00
#
_symmetry.space_group_name_H-M   'P 1'
#
loop_
_entity.id
_entity.type
_entity.pdbx_description
1 polymer ?
#
loop_
_entity_poly.entity_id
_entity_poly.type
_entity_poly.pdbx_seq_one_letter_code
_entity_poly.pdbx_strand_id
1 'polypeptide(L)'
;TPIGYSVKRKLREKITRTVIRANKRFVWEKLFFESDFNTPVSRENLGEYTTLLESVRLAPSASNQQPWRVVKEFNKKNFHFYIVKSKTGMGLRYMKFRRLDIGIAVSHFDHTAKELGVEGTWAFEEPFISESDDYLYIISWKDKR
;
A
#
# COMPACT_ATOMS: atom_id res chain seq x y z
N THR A 1 -9.92 -21.79 -15.13
CA THR A 1 -9.49 -21.13 -13.89
C THR A 1 -8.65 -19.90 -14.22
N PRO A 2 -8.62 -18.84 -13.38
CA PRO A 2 -7.78 -17.66 -13.61
C PRO A 2 -6.28 -17.92 -13.38
N ILE A 3 -5.93 -19.10 -12.87
CA ILE A 3 -4.56 -19.60 -12.70
C ILE A 3 -4.29 -20.67 -13.76
N GLY A 4 -3.14 -20.59 -14.42
CA GLY A 4 -2.68 -21.52 -15.46
C GLY A 4 -1.40 -21.06 -16.15
N TYR A 5 -0.93 -21.83 -17.13
CA TYR A 5 0.26 -21.48 -17.92
C TYR A 5 -0.01 -20.26 -18.81
N SER A 6 0.92 -19.29 -18.80
CA SER A 6 0.79 -18.08 -19.60
C SER A 6 0.90 -18.41 -21.09
N VAL A 7 -0.20 -18.35 -21.81
CA VAL A 7 -0.21 -18.26 -23.27
C VAL A 7 0.17 -16.84 -23.71
N LYS A 8 0.61 -16.65 -24.97
CA LYS A 8 0.81 -15.30 -25.54
C LYS A 8 -0.49 -14.49 -25.35
N ARG A 9 -0.39 -13.39 -24.60
CA ARG A 9 -1.53 -12.51 -24.28
C ARG A 9 -2.22 -12.02 -25.55
N LYS A 10 -3.54 -12.08 -25.58
CA LYS A 10 -4.35 -11.60 -26.72
C LYS A 10 -4.24 -10.08 -26.84
N LEU A 11 -4.41 -9.54 -28.05
CA LEU A 11 -4.29 -8.10 -28.31
C LEU A 11 -5.21 -7.26 -27.40
N ARG A 12 -6.46 -7.71 -27.19
CA ARG A 12 -7.41 -7.07 -26.28
C ARG A 12 -6.90 -6.93 -24.84
N GLU A 13 -6.21 -7.94 -24.31
CA GLU A 13 -5.70 -7.94 -22.93
C GLU A 13 -4.53 -6.96 -22.79
N LYS A 14 -3.70 -6.87 -23.83
CA LYS A 14 -2.63 -5.86 -23.92
C LYS A 14 -3.23 -4.45 -23.90
N ILE A 15 -4.29 -4.22 -24.69
CA ILE A 15 -4.99 -2.92 -24.73
C ILE A 15 -5.58 -2.58 -23.35
N THR A 16 -6.31 -3.51 -22.71
CA THR A 16 -6.88 -3.28 -21.37
C THR A 16 -5.81 -2.92 -20.34
N ARG A 17 -4.68 -3.65 -20.30
CA ARG A 17 -3.57 -3.36 -19.38
C ARG A 17 -2.95 -1.99 -19.60
N THR A 18 -2.82 -1.57 -20.86
CA THR A 18 -2.31 -0.24 -21.21
C THR A 18 -3.28 0.85 -20.77
N VAL A 19 -4.58 0.67 -21.03
CA VAL A 19 -5.65 1.61 -20.64
C VAL A 19 -5.69 1.81 -19.12
N ILE A 20 -5.69 0.71 -18.35
CA ILE A 20 -5.67 0.80 -16.88
C ILE A 20 -4.28 1.08 -16.29
N ARG A 21 -3.26 1.30 -17.15
CA ARG A 21 -1.86 1.56 -16.77
C ARG A 21 -1.33 0.53 -15.78
N ALA A 22 -1.66 -0.75 -15.96
CA ALA A 22 -1.46 -1.83 -14.99
C ALA A 22 -0.02 -1.99 -14.45
N ASN A 23 0.98 -1.51 -15.20
CA ASN A 23 2.40 -1.56 -14.82
C ASN A 23 2.93 -0.25 -14.21
N LYS A 24 2.15 0.84 -14.25
CA LYS A 24 2.57 2.13 -13.67
C LYS A 24 2.29 2.09 -12.17
N ARG A 25 3.28 2.47 -11.37
CA ARG A 25 3.09 2.69 -9.93
C ARG A 25 3.25 4.16 -9.60
N PHE A 26 2.59 4.60 -8.53
CA PHE A 26 2.87 5.91 -8.00
C PHE A 26 4.33 5.98 -7.55
N VAL A 27 4.86 7.20 -7.60
CA VAL A 27 6.15 7.51 -7.01
C VAL A 27 6.06 7.37 -5.50
N TRP A 28 7.20 7.13 -4.87
CA TRP A 28 7.33 6.79 -3.45
C TRP A 28 6.71 7.85 -2.54
N GLU A 29 6.98 9.11 -2.85
CA GLU A 29 6.61 10.30 -2.11
C GLU A 29 5.10 10.54 -2.09
N LYS A 30 4.37 9.84 -2.97
CA LYS A 30 2.91 9.87 -3.02
C LYS A 30 2.26 8.80 -2.14
N LEU A 31 3.02 7.80 -1.69
CA LEU A 31 2.50 6.63 -0.98
C LEU A 31 2.96 6.57 0.47
N PHE A 32 4.17 7.04 0.75
CA PHE A 32 4.85 6.79 2.01
C PHE A 32 5.29 8.10 2.66
N PHE A 33 4.91 8.26 3.92
CA PHE A 33 5.11 9.50 4.67
C PHE A 33 5.68 9.23 6.06
N GLU A 34 6.17 10.26 6.72
CA GLU A 34 6.65 10.24 8.09
C GLU A 34 5.88 11.24 8.95
N SER A 35 5.37 10.79 10.09
CA SER A 35 4.57 11.55 11.08
C SER A 35 3.19 12.03 10.62
N ASP A 36 3.06 12.50 9.37
CA ASP A 36 1.84 13.06 8.79
C ASP A 36 1.65 12.60 7.32
N PHE A 37 0.69 13.20 6.60
CA PHE A 37 0.42 12.88 5.18
C PHE A 37 1.07 13.86 4.19
N ASN A 38 1.86 14.81 4.68
CA ASN A 38 2.47 15.89 3.89
C ASN A 38 4.00 15.75 3.77
N THR A 39 4.62 14.96 4.65
CA THR A 39 6.07 14.79 4.75
C THR A 39 6.48 13.42 4.20
N PRO A 40 7.04 13.32 2.97
CA PRO A 40 7.49 12.04 2.41
C PRO A 40 8.59 11.41 3.27
N VAL A 41 8.50 10.10 3.51
CA VAL A 41 9.56 9.38 4.24
C VAL A 41 10.80 9.19 3.35
N SER A 42 11.98 9.50 3.89
CA SER A 42 13.24 9.28 3.18
C SER A 42 13.56 7.79 3.06
N ARG A 43 14.00 7.36 1.87
CA ARG A 43 14.45 5.98 1.60
C ARG A 43 15.76 5.64 2.28
N GLU A 44 16.62 6.63 2.48
CA GLU A 44 18.00 6.45 2.94
C GLU A 44 18.07 5.96 4.39
N ASN A 45 17.08 6.35 5.21
CA ASN A 45 17.06 6.06 6.64
C ASN A 45 16.19 4.85 7.02
N LEU A 46 15.65 4.12 6.05
CA LEU A 46 14.69 3.05 6.28
C LEU A 46 15.31 1.65 6.36
N GLY A 47 16.56 1.46 5.94
CA GLY A 47 17.22 0.15 5.97
C GLY A 47 16.37 -0.96 5.32
N GLU A 48 16.14 -2.04 6.06
CA GLU A 48 15.35 -3.20 5.60
C GLU A 48 13.90 -2.84 5.26
N TYR A 49 13.32 -1.82 5.92
CA TYR A 49 11.95 -1.37 5.66
C TYR A 49 11.78 -0.73 4.29
N THR A 50 12.87 -0.28 3.64
CA THR A 50 12.82 0.21 2.25
C THR A 50 12.27 -0.88 1.33
N THR A 51 12.73 -2.12 1.49
CA THR A 51 12.29 -3.25 0.67
C THR A 51 10.84 -3.64 0.99
N LEU A 52 10.44 -3.58 2.27
CA LEU A 52 9.06 -3.85 2.69
C LEU A 52 8.10 -2.83 2.06
N LEU A 53 8.41 -1.52 2.11
CA LEU A 53 7.58 -0.49 1.49
C LEU A 53 7.61 -0.56 -0.05
N GLU A 54 8.74 -0.91 -0.65
CA GLU A 54 8.79 -1.12 -2.11
C GLU A 54 7.90 -2.30 -2.53
N SER A 55 7.81 -3.36 -1.71
CA SER A 55 6.88 -4.48 -1.96
C SER A 55 5.41 -4.02 -1.95
N VAL A 56 5.05 -3.11 -1.03
CA VAL A 56 3.73 -2.46 -0.95
C VAL A 56 3.47 -1.63 -2.21
N ARG A 57 4.47 -0.86 -2.66
CA ARG A 57 4.36 -0.06 -3.89
C ARG A 57 4.09 -0.93 -5.11
N LEU A 58 4.67 -2.13 -5.17
CA LEU A 58 4.53 -3.05 -6.29
C LEU A 58 3.22 -3.85 -6.29
N ALA A 59 2.52 -3.91 -5.15
CA ALA A 59 1.27 -4.64 -5.01
C ALA A 59 0.23 -4.28 -6.10
N PRO A 60 -0.55 -5.25 -6.61
CA PRO A 60 -1.60 -4.98 -7.58
C PRO A 60 -2.82 -4.34 -6.89
N SER A 61 -3.61 -3.58 -7.67
CA SER A 61 -4.88 -3.02 -7.19
C SER A 61 -5.92 -2.92 -8.30
N ALA A 62 -7.20 -2.90 -7.95
CA ALA A 62 -8.28 -2.68 -8.90
C ALA A 62 -8.10 -1.35 -9.65
N SER A 63 -8.21 -1.39 -10.97
CA SER A 63 -7.99 -0.24 -11.87
C SER A 63 -6.68 0.52 -11.61
N ASN A 64 -5.67 -0.15 -11.02
CA ASN A 64 -4.39 0.42 -10.64
C ASN A 64 -4.48 1.68 -9.74
N GLN A 65 -5.55 1.80 -8.95
CA GLN A 65 -5.80 2.98 -8.10
C GLN A 65 -4.77 3.17 -6.99
N GLN A 66 -4.10 2.11 -6.52
CA GLN A 66 -3.13 2.13 -5.42
C GLN A 66 -3.63 3.00 -4.25
N PRO A 67 -4.77 2.59 -3.64
CA PRO A 67 -5.52 3.44 -2.73
C PRO A 67 -4.86 3.60 -1.36
N TRP A 68 -3.76 2.89 -1.09
CA TRP A 68 -3.09 2.88 0.19
C TRP A 68 -2.17 4.10 0.38
N ARG A 69 -2.04 4.53 1.63
CA ARG A 69 -0.94 5.34 2.15
C ARG A 69 -0.36 4.65 3.38
N VAL A 70 0.94 4.79 3.59
CA VAL A 70 1.61 4.30 4.79
C VAL A 70 2.31 5.46 5.48
N VAL A 71 2.03 5.66 6.75
CA VAL A 71 2.71 6.65 7.59
C VAL A 71 3.61 5.94 8.56
N LYS A 72 4.90 6.26 8.54
CA LYS A 72 5.88 5.81 9.53
C LYS A 72 5.88 6.76 10.73
N GLU A 73 5.91 6.25 11.95
CA GLU A 73 6.12 7.08 13.14
C GLU A 73 7.55 7.68 13.15
N PHE A 74 7.68 8.94 13.56
CA PHE A 74 8.97 9.60 13.70
C PHE A 74 9.89 8.82 14.65
N ASN A 75 11.14 8.59 14.24
CA ASN A 75 12.16 7.86 15.01
C ASN A 75 11.75 6.48 15.53
N LYS A 76 10.69 5.88 14.98
CA LYS A 76 10.22 4.55 15.33
C LYS A 76 10.05 3.71 14.07
N LYS A 77 10.01 2.40 14.25
CA LYS A 77 9.83 1.40 13.19
C LYS A 77 8.38 0.94 13.08
N ASN A 78 7.45 1.82 13.41
CA ASN A 78 6.02 1.57 13.34
C ASN A 78 5.46 2.16 12.04
N PHE A 79 4.57 1.42 11.39
CA PHE A 79 3.98 1.79 10.10
C PHE A 79 2.47 1.66 10.17
N HIS A 80 1.76 2.70 9.76
CA HIS A 80 0.31 2.79 9.82
C HIS A 80 -0.26 2.82 8.42
N PHE A 81 -1.15 1.88 8.13
CA PHE A 81 -1.75 1.70 6.81
C PHE A 81 -3.12 2.37 6.74
N TYR A 82 -3.31 3.17 5.71
CA TYR A 82 -4.53 3.94 5.45
C TYR A 82 -5.03 3.71 4.02
N ILE A 83 -6.33 3.87 3.83
CA ILE A 83 -6.96 4.00 2.50
C ILE A 83 -7.34 5.47 2.29
N VAL A 84 -7.05 6.02 1.10
CA VAL A 84 -7.63 7.31 0.68
C VAL A 84 -9.15 7.16 0.55
N LYS A 85 -9.94 7.97 1.26
CA LYS A 85 -11.39 8.01 1.11
C LYS A 85 -11.74 8.50 -0.30
N SER A 86 -12.81 7.98 -0.88
CA SER A 86 -13.29 8.49 -2.17
C SER A 86 -14.44 9.46 -1.96
N LYS A 87 -14.27 10.71 -2.41
CA LYS A 87 -15.25 11.80 -2.26
C LYS A 87 -16.36 11.81 -3.33
N THR A 88 -16.48 10.78 -4.16
CA THR A 88 -17.40 10.74 -5.31
C THR A 88 -18.24 9.46 -5.32
N GLY A 89 -19.49 9.52 -5.81
CA GLY A 89 -20.45 8.41 -5.75
C GLY A 89 -19.99 7.09 -6.38
N MET A 90 -19.24 7.11 -7.50
CA MET A 90 -18.61 5.90 -8.05
C MET A 90 -17.54 5.32 -7.09
N GLY A 91 -16.87 6.17 -6.34
CA GLY A 91 -15.91 5.83 -5.30
C GLY A 91 -16.44 4.94 -4.18
N LEU A 92 -17.69 5.17 -3.76
CA LEU A 92 -18.34 4.36 -2.72
C LEU A 92 -18.51 2.90 -3.15
N ARG A 93 -18.95 2.65 -4.39
CA ARG A 93 -19.06 1.28 -4.95
C ARG A 93 -17.71 0.57 -5.01
N TYR A 94 -16.62 1.32 -5.21
CA TYR A 94 -15.27 0.78 -5.21
C TYR A 94 -14.62 0.65 -3.83
N MET A 95 -15.25 1.13 -2.75
CA MET A 95 -14.72 0.98 -1.38
C MET A 95 -14.45 -0.48 -1.00
N LYS A 96 -15.32 -1.40 -1.43
CA LYS A 96 -15.11 -2.84 -1.22
C LYS A 96 -13.81 -3.32 -1.85
N PHE A 97 -13.50 -2.85 -3.07
CA PHE A 97 -12.25 -3.17 -3.74
C PHE A 97 -11.05 -2.51 -3.06
N ARG A 98 -11.18 -1.29 -2.50
CA ARG A 98 -10.07 -0.66 -1.79
C ARG A 98 -9.64 -1.40 -0.53
N ARG A 99 -10.61 -1.95 0.24
CA ARG A 99 -10.31 -2.80 1.40
C ARG A 99 -9.58 -4.08 0.98
N LEU A 100 -9.99 -4.69 -0.14
CA LEU A 100 -9.28 -5.83 -0.71
C LEU A 100 -7.86 -5.45 -1.19
N ASP A 101 -7.74 -4.34 -1.92
CA ASP A 101 -6.48 -3.84 -2.46
C ASP A 101 -5.46 -3.54 -1.36
N ILE A 102 -5.87 -2.89 -0.26
CA ILE A 102 -4.95 -2.67 0.86
C ILE A 102 -4.61 -3.96 1.60
N GLY A 103 -5.52 -4.94 1.66
CA GLY A 103 -5.21 -6.27 2.20
C GLY A 103 -4.09 -6.95 1.41
N ILE A 104 -4.08 -6.81 0.08
CA ILE A 104 -3.00 -7.30 -0.78
C ILE A 104 -1.70 -6.55 -0.46
N ALA A 105 -1.73 -5.22 -0.34
CA ALA A 105 -0.57 -4.42 0.03
C ALA A 105 0.01 -4.81 1.39
N VAL A 106 -0.83 -5.00 2.41
CA VAL A 106 -0.44 -5.49 3.75
C VAL A 106 0.19 -6.88 3.67
N SER A 107 -0.38 -7.78 2.86
CA SER A 107 0.21 -9.11 2.65
C SER A 107 1.58 -9.07 1.98
N HIS A 108 1.79 -8.16 1.02
CA HIS A 108 3.10 -7.94 0.40
C HIS A 108 4.14 -7.49 1.44
N PHE A 109 3.77 -6.53 2.30
CA PHE A 109 4.62 -6.08 3.40
C PHE A 109 4.95 -7.24 4.35
N ASP A 110 3.95 -7.98 4.80
CA ASP A 110 4.08 -9.09 5.76
C ASP A 110 4.96 -10.23 5.22
N HIS A 111 4.75 -10.66 3.97
CA HIS A 111 5.58 -11.70 3.36
C HIS A 111 7.03 -11.23 3.16
N THR A 112 7.23 -9.98 2.77
CA THR A 112 8.59 -9.43 2.61
C THR A 112 9.29 -9.29 3.96
N ALA A 113 8.56 -8.90 5.01
CA ALA A 113 9.09 -8.84 6.37
C ALA A 113 9.55 -10.22 6.85
N LYS A 114 8.72 -11.26 6.63
CA LYS A 114 9.05 -12.66 6.96
C LYS A 114 10.28 -13.15 6.19
N GLU A 115 10.36 -12.88 4.89
CA GLU A 115 11.50 -13.27 4.06
C GLU A 115 12.82 -12.63 4.53
N LEU A 116 12.76 -11.36 4.95
CA LEU A 116 13.93 -10.62 5.43
C LEU A 116 14.22 -10.80 6.93
N GLY A 117 13.42 -11.61 7.65
CA GLY A 117 13.59 -11.79 9.10
C GLY A 117 13.30 -10.54 9.93
N VAL A 118 12.50 -9.61 9.39
CA VAL A 118 12.03 -8.40 10.11
C VAL A 118 10.86 -8.79 11.00
N GLU A 119 11.07 -8.72 12.32
CA GLU A 119 10.06 -9.13 13.29
C GLU A 119 9.16 -7.98 13.72
N GLY A 120 7.85 -8.22 13.75
CA GLY A 120 6.88 -7.27 14.25
C GLY A 120 5.52 -7.91 14.48
N THR A 121 4.55 -7.09 14.82
CA THR A 121 3.17 -7.49 15.07
C THR A 121 2.20 -6.53 14.41
N TRP A 122 1.09 -7.08 13.94
CA TRP A 122 -0.03 -6.29 13.45
C TRP A 122 -0.98 -5.94 14.60
N ALA A 123 -1.39 -4.68 14.70
CA ALA A 123 -2.31 -4.19 15.72
C ALA A 123 -3.31 -3.17 15.16
N PHE A 124 -4.49 -3.11 15.76
CA PHE A 124 -5.51 -2.10 15.49
C PHE A 124 -5.39 -0.95 16.49
N GLU A 125 -4.28 -0.23 16.39
CA GLU A 125 -3.99 0.97 17.17
C GLU A 125 -3.86 2.15 16.21
N GLU A 126 -4.92 2.94 16.09
CA GLU A 126 -4.90 4.14 15.25
C GLU A 126 -4.09 5.24 15.96
N PRO A 127 -3.01 5.75 15.34
CA PRO A 127 -2.27 6.87 15.91
C PRO A 127 -3.06 8.17 15.74
N PHE A 128 -2.81 9.13 16.62
CA PHE A 128 -3.26 10.49 16.38
C PHE A 128 -2.37 11.17 15.34
N ILE A 129 -2.95 11.49 14.17
CA ILE A 129 -2.29 12.23 13.09
C ILE A 129 -3.24 13.35 12.66
N SER A 130 -2.75 14.59 12.67
CA SER A 130 -3.50 15.74 12.17
C SER A 130 -3.81 15.59 10.68
N GLU A 131 -4.94 16.12 10.21
CA GLU A 131 -5.34 16.10 8.79
C GLU A 131 -5.66 14.71 8.21
N SER A 132 -6.16 13.79 9.03
CA SER A 132 -6.53 12.43 8.61
C SER A 132 -7.93 12.30 7.98
N ASP A 133 -8.70 13.38 7.84
CA ASP A 133 -10.09 13.33 7.37
C ASP A 133 -10.26 12.72 5.98
N ASP A 134 -9.25 12.83 5.13
CA ASP A 134 -9.24 12.24 3.77
C ASP A 134 -8.79 10.77 3.74
N TYR A 135 -8.38 10.23 4.88
CA TYR A 135 -7.79 8.91 5.02
C TYR A 135 -8.61 8.06 6.00
N LEU A 136 -8.66 6.76 5.75
CA LEU A 136 -9.30 5.79 6.62
C LEU A 136 -8.22 4.84 7.13
N TYR A 137 -8.01 4.83 8.45
CA TYR A 137 -7.11 3.88 9.09
C TYR A 137 -7.56 2.43 8.88
N ILE A 138 -6.59 1.53 8.71
CA ILE A 138 -6.83 0.10 8.50
C ILE A 138 -6.11 -0.75 9.54
N ILE A 139 -4.78 -0.64 9.65
CA ILE A 139 -3.97 -1.48 10.54
C ILE A 139 -2.58 -0.89 10.72
N SER A 140 -1.90 -1.26 11.81
CA SER A 140 -0.51 -0.88 12.06
C SER A 140 0.41 -2.07 12.17
N TRP A 141 1.61 -1.95 11.61
CA TRP A 141 2.76 -2.76 11.96
C TRP A 141 3.51 -2.09 13.10
N LYS A 142 3.78 -2.85 14.16
CA LYS A 142 4.63 -2.48 15.28
C LYS A 142 5.87 -3.34 15.26
N ASP A 143 7.03 -2.73 15.24
CA ASP A 143 8.28 -3.47 15.34
C ASP A 143 8.42 -4.10 16.71
N LYS A 144 9.03 -5.29 16.79
CA LYS A 144 9.27 -5.96 18.07
C LYS A 144 10.57 -5.54 18.76
N ARG A 145 11.45 -4.79 18.09
CA ARG A 145 12.80 -4.47 18.57
C ARG A 145 12.91 -3.07 19.16
#